data_AF-A0A544TGQ0-F1
#
_entry.id   AF-A0A544TGQ0-F1
#
_cell.length_a   1.000
_cell.length_b   1.000
_cell.length_c   1.000
_cell.angle_alpha   90.00
_cell.angle_beta   90.00
_cell.angle_gamma   90.00
#
_symmetry.space_group_name_H-M   'P 1'
#
loop_
_entity.id
_entity.type
_entity.pdbx_description
1 polymer ?
#
loop_
_entity_poly.entity_id
_entity_poly.type
_entity_poly.pdbx_seq_one_letter_code
_entity_poly.pdbx_strand_id
1 'polypeptide(L)'
;METYYEKLLQKNDFSYYWYYLSDAQKKAGDLEQSLASIDKALSFRSPYPSKEELLDKKQQLLNRLSDVRSDGQVIIDSERGDVTGDGFMDTVYLTGTKTEGSPFWQNITLNILDGKTNIYERISLKENAGYHPTIFLGDFTGNHVDDILVVIDTGGSGGTIYAYVFASLEGQMRQIFDADEFNERSKYEVNYQKNYKVTVISSDPKKKYTLDLMYKGEEYLSEIYNEDGTLKAPIEGWVDPISGLFPIDYARDGTYELVTFQRIAGRYHADALGYVHNILKWNGNEFVTDRQNVSIFGEDLD
;
A
#
# COMPACT_ATOMS: atom_id res chain seq x y z
N MET A 1 -16.05 -10.54 -21.34
CA MET A 1 -17.27 -11.37 -21.18
C MET A 1 -17.75 -11.37 -19.74
N GLU A 2 -16.84 -11.42 -18.77
CA GLU A 2 -17.12 -11.26 -17.34
C GLU A 2 -17.91 -9.98 -17.00
N THR A 3 -17.43 -8.82 -17.44
CA THR A 3 -18.08 -7.50 -17.27
C THR A 3 -19.52 -7.41 -17.81
N TYR A 4 -19.90 -8.32 -18.72
CA TYR A 4 -21.28 -8.38 -19.23
C TYR A 4 -22.22 -9.05 -18.23
N TYR A 5 -21.79 -10.12 -17.57
CA TYR A 5 -22.60 -10.82 -16.58
C TYR A 5 -22.69 -10.06 -15.26
N GLU A 6 -21.61 -9.39 -14.83
CA GLU A 6 -21.62 -8.49 -13.67
C GLU A 6 -22.69 -7.39 -13.81
N LYS A 7 -22.75 -6.74 -14.99
CA LYS A 7 -23.77 -5.73 -15.30
C LYS A 7 -25.20 -6.28 -15.32
N LEU A 8 -25.38 -7.56 -15.68
CA LEU A 8 -26.70 -8.20 -15.65
C LEU A 8 -27.14 -8.50 -14.21
N LEU A 9 -26.20 -8.93 -13.36
CA LEU A 9 -26.44 -9.20 -11.93
C LEU A 9 -26.81 -7.94 -11.15
N GLN A 10 -26.36 -6.75 -11.56
CA GLN A 10 -26.82 -5.47 -10.99
C GLN A 10 -28.34 -5.24 -11.15
N LYS A 11 -28.98 -5.88 -12.13
CA LYS A 11 -30.41 -5.70 -12.42
C LYS A 11 -31.25 -6.93 -12.07
N ASN A 12 -30.66 -8.11 -12.11
CA ASN A 12 -31.36 -9.38 -12.01
C ASN A 12 -30.50 -10.44 -11.32
N ASP A 13 -30.93 -10.91 -10.14
CA ASP A 13 -30.23 -11.94 -9.37
C ASP A 13 -30.79 -13.34 -9.73
N PHE A 14 -30.24 -14.00 -10.76
CA PHE A 14 -30.66 -15.34 -11.20
C PHE A 14 -29.49 -16.32 -11.25
N SER A 15 -29.75 -17.57 -10.85
CA SER A 15 -28.74 -18.63 -10.82
C SER A 15 -27.99 -18.84 -12.14
N TYR A 16 -28.66 -18.68 -13.29
CA TYR A 16 -27.99 -18.87 -14.59
C TYR A 16 -26.96 -17.78 -14.91
N TYR A 17 -27.15 -16.55 -14.42
CA TYR A 17 -26.16 -15.48 -14.58
C TYR A 17 -24.92 -15.77 -13.75
N TRP A 18 -25.10 -16.23 -12.51
CA TRP A 18 -24.00 -16.69 -11.66
C TRP A 18 -23.24 -17.86 -12.28
N TYR A 19 -23.95 -18.81 -12.89
CA TYR A 19 -23.30 -19.91 -13.61
C TYR A 19 -22.41 -19.43 -14.76
N TYR A 20 -22.91 -18.53 -15.62
CA TYR A 20 -22.12 -18.04 -16.74
C TYR A 20 -21.02 -17.07 -16.33
N LEU A 21 -21.23 -16.32 -15.25
CA LEU A 21 -20.18 -15.51 -14.63
C LEU A 21 -19.04 -16.42 -14.15
N SER A 22 -19.36 -17.49 -13.43
CA SER A 22 -18.36 -18.49 -13.01
C SER A 22 -17.57 -19.04 -14.19
N ASP A 23 -18.25 -19.39 -15.29
CA ASP A 23 -17.60 -19.98 -16.46
C ASP A 23 -16.73 -18.96 -17.21
N ALA A 24 -17.05 -17.66 -17.13
CA ALA A 24 -16.22 -16.57 -17.65
C ALA A 24 -14.98 -16.34 -16.76
N GLN A 25 -15.15 -16.29 -15.45
CA GLN A 25 -14.09 -16.13 -14.44
C GLN A 25 -13.07 -17.27 -14.52
N LYS A 26 -13.56 -18.51 -14.63
CA LYS A 26 -12.71 -19.69 -14.84
C LYS A 26 -11.85 -19.59 -16.10
N LYS A 27 -12.38 -19.01 -17.17
CA LYS A 27 -11.67 -18.81 -18.45
C LYS A 27 -10.66 -17.66 -18.36
N ALA A 28 -10.94 -16.67 -17.53
CA ALA A 28 -10.01 -15.58 -17.20
C ALA A 28 -8.88 -16.03 -16.25
N GLY A 29 -9.02 -17.21 -15.63
CA GLY A 29 -8.04 -17.78 -14.70
C GLY A 29 -8.35 -17.47 -13.23
N ASP A 30 -9.43 -16.74 -12.94
CA ASP A 30 -9.86 -16.45 -11.58
C ASP A 30 -10.72 -17.61 -11.02
N LEU A 31 -10.03 -18.62 -10.51
CA LEU A 31 -10.66 -19.83 -9.99
C LEU A 31 -11.40 -19.61 -8.67
N GLU A 32 -10.94 -18.65 -7.85
CA GLU A 32 -11.60 -18.33 -6.58
C GLU A 32 -12.91 -17.63 -6.84
N GLN A 33 -12.93 -16.69 -7.79
CA GLN A 33 -14.17 -16.09 -8.27
C GLN A 33 -15.13 -17.08 -8.89
N SER A 34 -14.61 -17.93 -9.75
CA SER A 34 -15.41 -19.00 -10.34
C SER A 34 -16.07 -19.85 -9.27
N LEU A 35 -15.37 -20.18 -8.18
CA LEU A 35 -15.91 -20.97 -7.08
C LEU A 35 -17.03 -20.22 -6.34
N ALA A 36 -16.82 -18.96 -5.99
CA ALA A 36 -17.82 -18.14 -5.32
C ALA A 36 -19.10 -17.99 -6.15
N SER A 37 -18.97 -17.76 -7.46
CA SER A 37 -20.11 -17.70 -8.39
C SER A 37 -20.88 -19.03 -8.46
N ILE A 38 -20.20 -20.19 -8.35
CA ILE A 38 -20.86 -21.49 -8.25
C ILE A 38 -21.62 -21.63 -6.92
N ASP A 39 -21.02 -21.19 -5.82
CA ASP A 39 -21.66 -21.24 -4.50
C ASP A 39 -22.91 -20.36 -4.44
N LYS A 40 -22.84 -19.17 -5.04
CA LYS A 40 -23.99 -18.31 -5.20
C LYS A 40 -25.06 -18.95 -6.09
N ALA A 41 -24.69 -19.56 -7.23
CA ALA A 41 -25.62 -20.29 -8.08
C ALA A 41 -26.32 -21.46 -7.33
N LEU A 42 -25.59 -22.18 -6.47
CA LEU A 42 -26.09 -23.27 -5.64
C LEU A 42 -27.06 -22.81 -4.54
N SER A 43 -26.99 -21.55 -4.11
CA SER A 43 -27.85 -20.99 -3.06
C SER A 43 -29.31 -20.78 -3.50
N PHE A 44 -29.57 -20.76 -4.80
CA PHE A 44 -30.93 -20.56 -5.33
C PHE A 44 -31.82 -21.78 -5.13
N ARG A 45 -33.12 -21.54 -4.92
CA ARG A 45 -34.14 -22.61 -4.83
C ARG A 45 -34.19 -23.49 -6.08
N SER A 46 -33.91 -22.91 -7.25
CA SER A 46 -33.86 -23.59 -8.54
C SER A 46 -32.52 -23.25 -9.21
N PRO A 47 -31.44 -23.95 -8.85
CA PRO A 47 -30.12 -23.67 -9.38
C PRO A 47 -30.01 -24.12 -10.85
N TYR A 48 -29.28 -23.34 -11.65
CA TYR A 48 -28.96 -23.62 -13.05
C TYR A 48 -27.45 -23.91 -13.19
N PRO A 49 -27.03 -24.94 -13.94
CA PRO A 49 -27.86 -25.80 -14.80
C PRO A 49 -28.64 -26.85 -14.02
N SER A 50 -27.97 -27.58 -13.13
CA SER A 50 -28.57 -28.43 -12.11
C SER A 50 -27.71 -28.41 -10.84
N LYS A 51 -28.29 -28.77 -9.69
CA LYS A 51 -27.54 -28.83 -8.42
C LYS A 51 -26.37 -29.81 -8.50
N GLU A 52 -26.56 -30.95 -9.15
CA GLU A 52 -25.53 -31.99 -9.29
C GLU A 52 -24.37 -31.51 -10.16
N GLU A 53 -24.66 -30.89 -11.31
CA GLU A 53 -23.63 -30.31 -12.18
C GLU A 53 -22.84 -29.18 -11.52
N LEU A 54 -23.52 -28.34 -10.74
CA LEU A 54 -22.84 -27.27 -9.99
C LEU A 54 -21.95 -27.85 -8.89
N LEU A 55 -22.35 -28.93 -8.21
CA LEU A 55 -21.50 -29.59 -7.21
C LEU A 55 -20.27 -30.25 -7.85
N ASP A 56 -20.41 -30.87 -9.02
CA ASP A 56 -19.26 -31.42 -9.77
C ASP A 56 -18.29 -30.31 -10.20
N LYS A 57 -18.81 -29.21 -10.76
CA LYS A 57 -18.01 -28.03 -11.10
C LYS A 57 -17.33 -27.42 -9.88
N LYS A 58 -18.05 -27.33 -8.75
CA LYS A 58 -17.50 -26.89 -7.47
C LYS A 58 -16.32 -27.78 -7.07
N GLN A 59 -16.47 -29.10 -7.13
CA GLN A 59 -15.42 -30.04 -6.77
C GLN A 59 -14.21 -29.94 -7.70
N GLN A 60 -14.42 -29.77 -9.01
CA GLN A 60 -13.34 -29.55 -9.98
C GLN A 60 -12.58 -28.24 -9.71
N LEU A 61 -13.31 -27.16 -9.38
CA LEU A 61 -12.71 -25.89 -8.99
C LEU A 61 -11.95 -26.00 -7.68
N LEU A 62 -12.50 -26.69 -6.68
CA LEU A 62 -11.83 -26.97 -5.41
C LEU A 62 -10.55 -27.79 -5.61
N ASN A 63 -10.57 -28.80 -6.47
CA ASN A 63 -9.39 -29.60 -6.80
C ASN A 63 -8.33 -28.74 -7.51
N ARG A 64 -8.73 -27.93 -8.49
CA ARG A 64 -7.81 -26.99 -9.15
C ARG A 64 -7.29 -25.92 -8.20
N LEU A 65 -8.11 -25.45 -7.27
CA LEU A 65 -7.71 -24.49 -6.24
C LEU A 65 -6.80 -25.14 -5.20
N SER A 66 -6.98 -26.41 -4.86
CA SER A 66 -6.01 -27.14 -4.04
C SER A 66 -4.70 -27.37 -4.78
N ASP A 67 -4.75 -27.59 -6.11
CA ASP A 67 -3.54 -27.70 -6.94
C ASP A 67 -2.85 -26.33 -7.10
N VAL A 68 -3.58 -25.22 -7.20
CA VAL A 68 -3.01 -23.86 -7.20
C VAL A 68 -2.54 -23.43 -5.81
N ARG A 69 -3.25 -23.81 -4.73
CA ARG A 69 -2.79 -23.63 -3.35
C ARG A 69 -1.59 -24.54 -3.04
N SER A 70 -1.36 -25.59 -3.83
CA SER A 70 -0.15 -26.42 -3.75
C SER A 70 1.11 -25.74 -4.30
N ASP A 71 0.99 -24.55 -4.92
CA ASP A 71 2.14 -23.66 -5.27
C ASP A 71 2.68 -22.85 -4.06
N GLY A 72 2.27 -23.22 -2.84
CA GLY A 72 2.87 -22.70 -1.60
C GLY A 72 2.47 -21.28 -1.22
N GLN A 73 1.43 -20.70 -1.84
CA GLN A 73 0.84 -19.45 -1.37
C GLN A 73 0.07 -19.67 -0.06
N VAL A 74 0.33 -18.80 0.91
CA VAL A 74 -0.37 -18.77 2.21
C VAL A 74 -0.89 -17.36 2.49
N ILE A 75 -1.86 -17.25 3.38
CA ILE A 75 -2.31 -15.96 3.91
C ILE A 75 -1.19 -15.38 4.78
N ILE A 76 -0.78 -14.16 4.46
CA ILE A 76 0.28 -13.42 5.16
C ILE A 76 -0.33 -12.57 6.27
N ASP A 77 -1.37 -11.82 5.92
CA ASP A 77 -2.08 -10.91 6.81
C ASP A 77 -3.56 -10.80 6.38
N SER A 78 -4.45 -10.46 7.30
CA SER A 78 -5.88 -10.36 7.03
C SER A 78 -6.62 -9.43 7.98
N GLU A 79 -7.52 -8.63 7.43
CA GLU A 79 -8.39 -7.70 8.15
C GLU A 79 -9.86 -7.85 7.72
N ARG A 80 -10.78 -7.32 8.53
CA ARG A 80 -12.21 -7.25 8.21
C ARG A 80 -12.76 -5.85 8.42
N GLY A 81 -13.43 -5.32 7.40
CA GLY A 81 -14.02 -3.98 7.38
C GLY A 81 -15.01 -3.87 6.21
N ASP A 82 -15.80 -2.81 6.18
CA ASP A 82 -16.68 -2.52 5.02
C ASP A 82 -15.86 -1.73 4.01
N VAL A 83 -15.28 -2.42 3.02
CA VAL A 83 -14.43 -1.80 1.99
C VAL A 83 -15.16 -1.60 0.67
N THR A 84 -16.37 -2.16 0.55
CA THR A 84 -17.24 -2.01 -0.61
C THR A 84 -18.25 -0.87 -0.45
N GLY A 85 -18.53 -0.44 0.78
CA GLY A 85 -19.42 0.66 1.15
C GLY A 85 -20.89 0.26 1.20
N ASP A 86 -21.18 -1.02 1.40
CA ASP A 86 -22.52 -1.58 1.29
C ASP A 86 -23.15 -2.02 2.62
N GLY A 87 -22.43 -1.78 3.72
CA GLY A 87 -22.82 -2.04 5.10
C GLY A 87 -22.49 -3.45 5.60
N PHE A 88 -21.90 -4.31 4.77
CA PHE A 88 -21.48 -5.66 5.17
C PHE A 88 -19.97 -5.74 5.37
N MET A 89 -19.54 -6.60 6.30
CA MET A 89 -18.13 -6.78 6.62
C MET A 89 -17.46 -7.71 5.61
N ASP A 90 -16.53 -7.15 4.86
CA ASP A 90 -15.70 -7.86 3.89
C ASP A 90 -14.48 -8.49 4.58
N THR A 91 -13.79 -9.39 3.89
CA THR A 91 -12.50 -9.95 4.35
C THR A 91 -11.42 -9.56 3.36
N VAL A 92 -10.45 -8.78 3.83
CA VAL A 92 -9.30 -8.33 3.03
C VAL A 92 -8.08 -9.10 3.50
N TYR A 93 -7.32 -9.70 2.59
CA TYR A 93 -6.13 -10.46 2.97
C TYR A 93 -5.04 -10.46 1.90
N LEU A 94 -3.80 -10.52 2.37
CA LEU A 94 -2.63 -10.72 1.52
C LEU A 94 -2.33 -12.20 1.42
N THR A 95 -2.04 -12.68 0.22
CA THR A 95 -1.41 -13.99 0.00
C THR A 95 -0.02 -13.82 -0.56
N GLY A 96 0.84 -14.82 -0.37
CA GLY A 96 2.13 -14.90 -1.05
C GLY A 96 2.89 -16.17 -0.71
N THR A 97 4.00 -16.38 -1.41
CA THR A 97 4.86 -17.56 -1.25
C THR A 97 6.07 -17.18 -0.42
N LYS A 98 6.32 -17.90 0.67
CA LYS A 98 7.50 -17.65 1.51
C LYS A 98 8.74 -18.26 0.87
N THR A 99 9.82 -17.48 0.83
CA THR A 99 11.12 -17.98 0.34
C THR A 99 11.71 -18.93 1.38
N GLU A 100 12.10 -20.12 0.98
CA GLU A 100 12.67 -21.12 1.89
C GLU A 100 13.89 -20.56 2.63
N GLY A 101 13.93 -20.75 3.95
CA GLY A 101 15.02 -20.26 4.80
C GLY A 101 15.06 -18.73 5.00
N SER A 102 14.07 -17.98 4.52
CA SER A 102 14.03 -16.51 4.60
C SER A 102 12.67 -15.98 5.05
N PRO A 103 12.60 -14.83 5.76
CA PRO A 103 11.34 -14.14 6.01
C PRO A 103 10.79 -13.40 4.78
N PHE A 104 11.47 -13.47 3.63
CA PHE A 104 11.10 -12.81 2.38
C PHE A 104 9.91 -13.49 1.71
N TRP A 105 8.92 -12.69 1.31
CA TRP A 105 7.72 -13.08 0.59
C TRP A 105 7.81 -12.71 -0.89
N GLN A 106 7.23 -13.54 -1.74
CA GLN A 106 7.12 -13.34 -3.19
C GLN A 106 5.67 -13.52 -3.63
N ASN A 107 5.33 -13.02 -4.81
CA ASN A 107 4.00 -13.14 -5.42
C ASN A 107 2.89 -12.61 -4.49
N ILE A 108 3.17 -11.54 -3.77
CA ILE A 108 2.24 -10.92 -2.83
C ILE A 108 1.04 -10.39 -3.62
N THR A 109 -0.16 -10.81 -3.21
CA THR A 109 -1.40 -10.45 -3.89
C THR A 109 -2.41 -9.95 -2.87
N LEU A 110 -3.09 -8.84 -3.18
CA LEU A 110 -4.20 -8.34 -2.39
C LEU A 110 -5.49 -9.02 -2.84
N ASN A 111 -6.26 -9.51 -1.88
CA ASN A 111 -7.49 -10.23 -2.13
C ASN A 111 -8.60 -9.67 -1.23
N ILE A 112 -9.79 -9.51 -1.79
CA ILE A 112 -10.97 -8.97 -1.11
C ILE A 112 -12.11 -9.95 -1.31
N LEU A 113 -12.74 -10.41 -0.23
CA LEU A 113 -13.95 -11.22 -0.23
C LEU A 113 -15.12 -10.39 0.29
N ASP A 114 -16.02 -9.98 -0.59
CA ASP A 114 -17.25 -9.26 -0.30
C ASP A 114 -18.18 -10.12 0.58
N GLY A 115 -18.52 -9.60 1.77
CA GLY A 115 -19.28 -10.32 2.78
C GLY A 115 -20.77 -10.54 2.42
N LYS A 116 -21.32 -9.77 1.49
CA LYS A 116 -22.72 -9.84 1.07
C LYS A 116 -22.92 -10.65 -0.19
N THR A 117 -22.09 -10.42 -1.20
CA THR A 117 -22.21 -11.09 -2.50
C THR A 117 -21.41 -12.39 -2.55
N ASN A 118 -20.41 -12.55 -1.67
CA ASN A 118 -19.31 -13.52 -1.81
C ASN A 118 -18.46 -13.29 -3.07
N ILE A 119 -18.58 -12.07 -3.64
CA ILE A 119 -17.59 -11.36 -4.44
C ILE A 119 -16.14 -11.64 -4.05
N TYR A 120 -15.24 -12.01 -4.93
CA TYR A 120 -13.81 -12.14 -4.69
C TYR A 120 -13.13 -11.24 -5.70
N GLU A 121 -12.29 -10.34 -5.25
CA GLU A 121 -11.53 -9.47 -6.12
C GLU A 121 -10.05 -9.66 -5.80
N ARG A 122 -9.27 -9.94 -6.85
CA ARG A 122 -7.82 -10.13 -6.75
C ARG A 122 -7.12 -8.97 -7.44
N ILE A 123 -6.25 -8.30 -6.70
CA ILE A 123 -5.49 -7.15 -7.16
C ILE A 123 -4.00 -7.50 -7.14
N SER A 124 -3.37 -7.44 -8.31
CA SER A 124 -1.92 -7.58 -8.44
C SER A 124 -1.23 -6.28 -8.03
N LEU A 125 -0.25 -6.38 -7.15
CA LEU A 125 0.59 -5.26 -6.75
C LEU A 125 1.73 -5.09 -7.76
N LYS A 126 2.12 -3.85 -8.05
CA LYS A 126 3.23 -3.53 -8.97
C LYS A 126 4.54 -4.16 -8.47
N GLU A 127 4.90 -3.87 -7.23
CA GLU A 127 5.99 -4.54 -6.52
C GLU A 127 5.37 -5.49 -5.49
N ASN A 128 5.63 -6.79 -5.67
CA ASN A 128 4.91 -7.86 -4.97
C ASN A 128 5.84 -8.81 -4.22
N ALA A 129 7.02 -8.34 -3.82
CA ALA A 129 7.99 -9.12 -3.07
C ALA A 129 8.69 -8.25 -2.04
N GLY A 130 8.85 -8.78 -0.82
CA GLY A 130 9.40 -8.01 0.29
C GLY A 130 9.25 -8.70 1.64
N TYR A 131 9.47 -7.94 2.70
CA TYR A 131 9.38 -8.37 4.09
C TYR A 131 8.16 -7.73 4.75
N HIS A 132 7.68 -8.37 5.81
CA HIS A 132 6.58 -7.87 6.67
C HIS A 132 5.38 -7.21 5.93
N PRO A 133 4.73 -7.88 4.95
CA PRO A 133 3.52 -7.31 4.33
C PRO A 133 2.40 -7.15 5.35
N THR A 134 1.75 -5.99 5.37
CA THR A 134 0.65 -5.68 6.32
C THR A 134 -0.52 -5.01 5.62
N ILE A 135 -1.71 -5.17 6.20
CA ILE A 135 -2.95 -4.46 5.85
C ILE A 135 -3.35 -3.52 6.99
N PHE A 136 -3.80 -2.33 6.64
CA PHE A 136 -4.56 -1.46 7.51
C PHE A 136 -5.86 -1.05 6.81
N LEU A 137 -6.98 -1.06 7.54
CA LEU A 137 -8.28 -0.58 7.07
C LEU A 137 -8.65 0.71 7.80
N GLY A 138 -9.04 1.74 7.05
CA GLY A 138 -9.57 2.98 7.59
C GLY A 138 -9.95 3.98 6.50
N ASP A 139 -10.86 4.89 6.79
CA ASP A 139 -11.37 5.88 5.84
C ASP A 139 -10.31 6.95 5.54
N PHE A 140 -9.67 6.90 4.37
CA PHE A 140 -8.77 7.96 3.89
C PHE A 140 -9.49 8.98 3.00
N THR A 141 -10.55 8.55 2.33
CA THR A 141 -11.27 9.34 1.32
C THR A 141 -12.35 10.26 1.91
N GLY A 142 -12.70 10.08 3.18
CA GLY A 142 -13.74 10.81 3.91
C GLY A 142 -15.16 10.38 3.50
N ASN A 143 -15.32 9.20 2.92
CA ASN A 143 -16.61 8.70 2.43
C ASN A 143 -17.29 7.71 3.41
N HIS A 144 -16.70 7.49 4.58
CA HIS A 144 -17.14 6.56 5.62
C HIS A 144 -17.12 5.08 5.21
N VAL A 145 -16.31 4.74 4.20
CA VAL A 145 -15.99 3.36 3.79
C VAL A 145 -14.53 3.12 4.14
N ASP A 146 -14.22 1.90 4.60
CA ASP A 146 -12.83 1.56 4.91
C ASP A 146 -12.03 1.48 3.60
N ASP A 147 -10.96 2.26 3.52
CA ASP A 147 -9.97 2.15 2.45
C ASP A 147 -8.83 1.23 2.90
N ILE A 148 -8.12 0.63 1.96
CA ILE A 148 -7.13 -0.43 2.21
C ILE A 148 -5.72 0.14 2.00
N LEU A 149 -4.93 0.23 3.07
CA LEU A 149 -3.50 0.49 3.00
C LEU A 149 -2.72 -0.83 3.06
N VAL A 150 -1.87 -1.06 2.05
CA VAL A 150 -0.91 -2.17 2.03
C VAL A 150 0.50 -1.62 2.15
N VAL A 151 1.31 -2.17 3.05
CA VAL A 151 2.73 -1.81 3.23
C VAL A 151 3.59 -3.06 3.17
N ILE A 152 4.71 -2.99 2.43
CA ILE A 152 5.69 -4.08 2.26
C ILE A 152 7.10 -3.49 2.41
N ASP A 153 7.93 -4.05 3.30
CA ASP A 153 9.32 -3.63 3.46
C ASP A 153 10.19 -4.17 2.32
N THR A 154 11.02 -3.32 1.71
CA THR A 154 11.90 -3.76 0.61
C THR A 154 13.09 -4.61 1.08
N GLY A 155 13.55 -4.40 2.32
CA GLY A 155 14.72 -5.06 2.92
C GLY A 155 16.09 -4.50 2.52
N GLY A 156 16.14 -3.38 1.80
CA GLY A 156 17.38 -2.65 1.51
C GLY A 156 17.94 -1.91 2.73
N SER A 157 19.22 -1.49 2.68
CA SER A 157 19.87 -0.72 3.77
C SER A 157 19.24 0.66 4.01
N GLY A 158 18.52 1.19 3.03
CA GLY A 158 17.71 2.41 3.17
C GLY A 158 16.48 2.22 4.07
N GLY A 159 16.04 0.98 4.30
CA GLY A 159 14.80 0.69 5.03
C GLY A 159 13.56 1.26 4.34
N THR A 160 13.52 1.21 3.00
CA THR A 160 12.42 1.73 2.20
C THR A 160 11.26 0.73 2.13
N ILE A 161 10.06 1.22 1.82
CA ILE A 161 8.85 0.43 1.70
C ILE A 161 8.23 0.57 0.31
N TYR A 162 7.50 -0.46 -0.12
CA TYR A 162 6.43 -0.32 -1.11
C TYR A 162 5.13 -0.09 -0.34
N ALA A 163 4.31 0.87 -0.79
CA ALA A 163 3.01 1.10 -0.17
C ALA A 163 1.97 1.55 -1.19
N TYR A 164 0.75 1.06 -0.99
CA TYR A 164 -0.39 1.28 -1.86
C TYR A 164 -1.63 1.60 -1.04
N VAL A 165 -2.48 2.50 -1.53
CA VAL A 165 -3.83 2.69 -0.98
C VAL A 165 -4.86 2.36 -2.04
N PHE A 166 -5.85 1.56 -1.68
CA PHE A 166 -6.99 1.21 -2.52
C PHE A 166 -8.28 1.70 -1.86
N ALA A 167 -9.21 2.20 -2.67
CA ALA A 167 -10.50 2.72 -2.22
C ALA A 167 -11.62 2.27 -3.16
N SER A 168 -12.80 1.98 -2.62
CA SER A 168 -14.01 1.76 -3.42
C SER A 168 -14.59 3.12 -3.83
N LEU A 169 -14.31 3.53 -5.07
CA LEU A 169 -14.82 4.77 -5.65
C LEU A 169 -15.83 4.45 -6.75
N GLU A 170 -17.04 4.97 -6.62
CA GLU A 170 -18.14 4.73 -7.56
C GLU A 170 -18.47 3.22 -7.70
N GLY A 171 -18.28 2.44 -6.63
CA GLY A 171 -18.53 1.00 -6.60
C GLY A 171 -17.46 0.16 -7.30
N GLN A 172 -16.25 0.71 -7.49
CA GLN A 172 -15.10 0.01 -8.06
C GLN A 172 -13.89 0.20 -7.16
N MET A 173 -13.18 -0.88 -6.85
CA MET A 173 -11.91 -0.81 -6.14
C MET A 173 -10.84 -0.19 -7.05
N ARG A 174 -10.22 0.90 -6.61
CA ARG A 174 -9.20 1.63 -7.37
C ARG A 174 -7.97 1.88 -6.51
N GLN A 175 -6.78 1.73 -7.09
CA GLN A 175 -5.56 2.23 -6.47
C GLN A 175 -5.57 3.76 -6.53
N ILE A 176 -5.45 4.41 -5.37
CA ILE A 176 -5.50 5.87 -5.22
C ILE A 176 -4.19 6.47 -4.69
N PHE A 177 -3.23 5.62 -4.29
CA PHE A 177 -1.88 6.03 -3.90
C PHE A 177 -0.85 4.95 -4.23
N ASP A 178 0.34 5.37 -4.64
CA ASP A 178 1.53 4.54 -4.82
C ASP A 178 2.76 5.31 -4.29
N ALA A 179 3.51 4.69 -3.37
CA ALA A 179 4.69 5.30 -2.77
C ALA A 179 5.80 5.61 -3.78
N ASP A 180 5.99 4.78 -4.81
CA ASP A 180 6.98 5.02 -5.86
C ASP A 180 6.62 6.25 -6.69
N GLU A 181 5.34 6.38 -7.06
CA GLU A 181 4.86 7.56 -7.79
C GLU A 181 5.03 8.83 -6.95
N PHE A 182 4.78 8.75 -5.65
CA PHE A 182 5.05 9.85 -4.73
C PHE A 182 6.54 10.21 -4.65
N ASN A 183 7.44 9.22 -4.59
CA ASN A 183 8.90 9.41 -4.60
C ASN A 183 9.38 10.07 -5.90
N GLU A 184 8.72 9.78 -7.03
CA GLU A 184 9.03 10.41 -8.32
C GLU A 184 8.57 11.87 -8.39
N ARG A 185 7.44 12.20 -7.76
CA ARG A 185 6.94 13.59 -7.71
C ARG A 185 7.68 14.45 -6.68
N SER A 186 8.00 13.88 -5.51
CA SER A 186 8.56 14.60 -4.36
C SER A 186 10.09 14.59 -4.41
N LYS A 187 10.67 15.50 -5.18
CA LYS A 187 12.13 15.64 -5.31
C LYS A 187 12.69 16.65 -4.30
N TYR A 188 13.92 16.38 -3.86
CA TYR A 188 14.63 17.21 -2.90
C TYR A 188 16.08 17.44 -3.32
N GLU A 189 16.59 18.63 -3.01
CA GLU A 189 18.02 18.94 -3.07
C GLU A 189 18.53 19.14 -1.64
N VAL A 190 19.66 18.50 -1.30
CA VAL A 190 20.27 18.61 0.02
C VAL A 190 21.71 19.10 -0.17
N ASN A 191 21.98 20.30 0.31
CA ASN A 191 23.26 20.97 0.08
C ASN A 191 23.88 21.44 1.40
N TYR A 192 25.11 21.01 1.67
CA TYR A 192 25.87 21.57 2.77
C TYR A 192 26.21 23.04 2.47
N GLN A 193 26.15 23.85 3.52
CA GLN A 193 26.39 25.28 3.51
C GLN A 193 27.43 25.63 4.56
N LYS A 194 28.06 26.81 4.41
CA LYS A 194 28.94 27.38 5.43
C LYS A 194 28.23 27.54 6.79
N ASN A 195 29.04 27.67 7.83
CA ASN A 195 28.61 27.84 9.22
C ASN A 195 27.75 26.67 9.71
N TYR A 196 28.22 25.44 9.44
CA TYR A 196 27.64 24.19 9.96
C TYR A 196 26.17 23.99 9.61
N LYS A 197 25.76 24.38 8.40
CA LYS A 197 24.36 24.32 7.97
C LYS A 197 24.17 23.39 6.79
N VAL A 198 22.99 22.82 6.68
CA VAL A 198 22.52 22.10 5.49
C VAL A 198 21.19 22.69 5.05
N THR A 199 21.03 22.92 3.76
CA THR A 199 19.74 23.31 3.19
C THR A 199 19.08 22.13 2.51
N VAL A 200 17.81 21.90 2.84
CA VAL A 200 16.95 20.91 2.18
C VAL A 200 15.88 21.68 1.41
N ILE A 201 15.86 21.53 0.10
CA ILE A 201 14.92 22.23 -0.79
C ILE A 201 13.96 21.20 -1.34
N SER A 202 12.67 21.35 -1.05
CA SER A 202 11.61 20.51 -1.62
C SER A 202 11.07 21.15 -2.89
N SER A 203 10.88 20.35 -3.94
CA SER A 203 10.26 20.80 -5.20
C SER A 203 8.76 20.97 -5.07
N ASP A 204 8.11 20.12 -4.27
CA ASP A 204 6.68 20.10 -4.05
C ASP A 204 6.33 19.61 -2.63
N PRO A 205 5.77 20.46 -1.75
CA PRO A 205 5.59 21.89 -1.94
C PRO A 205 6.94 22.62 -2.01
N LYS A 206 7.02 23.72 -2.77
CA LYS A 206 8.23 24.56 -2.84
C LYS A 206 8.57 25.15 -1.48
N LYS A 207 9.55 24.55 -0.80
CA LYS A 207 9.98 24.95 0.54
C LYS A 207 11.49 24.79 0.68
N LYS A 208 12.07 25.60 1.56
CA LYS A 208 13.48 25.51 1.95
C LYS A 208 13.57 25.39 3.46
N TYR A 209 14.25 24.34 3.91
CA TYR A 209 14.61 24.13 5.31
C TYR A 209 16.11 24.37 5.47
N THR A 210 16.52 24.87 6.63
CA THR A 210 17.93 25.01 6.99
C THR A 210 18.13 24.29 8.31
N LEU A 211 18.94 23.24 8.27
CA LEU A 211 19.31 22.43 9.42
C LEU A 211 20.63 22.97 9.97
N ASP A 212 20.69 23.10 11.29
CA ASP A 212 21.94 23.38 12.00
C ASP A 212 22.57 22.05 12.39
N LEU A 213 23.83 21.84 12.02
CA LEU A 213 24.57 20.60 12.28
C LEU A 213 25.38 20.65 13.57
N MET A 214 25.32 21.72 14.36
CA MET A 214 26.12 21.83 15.59
C MET A 214 25.94 20.64 16.54
N TYR A 215 24.74 20.05 16.59
CA TYR A 215 24.43 18.86 17.39
C TYR A 215 25.24 17.60 17.01
N LYS A 216 25.93 17.59 15.86
CA LYS A 216 26.78 16.47 15.40
C LYS A 216 28.15 16.43 16.09
N GLY A 217 28.51 17.47 16.84
CA GLY A 217 29.77 17.55 17.58
C GLY A 217 31.00 17.91 16.74
N GLU A 218 32.08 18.29 17.43
CA GLU A 218 33.29 18.82 16.82
C GLU A 218 33.99 17.83 15.88
N GLU A 219 34.04 16.54 16.27
CA GLU A 219 34.68 15.49 15.47
C GLU A 219 34.09 15.44 14.06
N TYR A 220 32.76 15.32 13.94
CA TYR A 220 32.05 15.30 12.67
C TYR A 220 32.24 16.61 11.88
N LEU A 221 32.11 17.75 12.55
CA LEU A 221 32.15 19.06 11.88
C LEU A 221 33.54 19.40 11.36
N SER A 222 34.59 19.03 12.10
CA SER A 222 35.99 19.27 11.73
C SER A 222 36.40 18.51 10.47
N GLU A 223 35.75 17.39 10.13
CA GLU A 223 35.99 16.69 8.87
C GLU A 223 35.48 17.47 7.65
N ILE A 224 34.44 18.27 7.83
CA ILE A 224 33.68 18.91 6.74
C ILE A 224 34.04 20.40 6.58
N TYR A 225 34.35 21.06 7.69
CA TYR A 225 34.49 22.51 7.76
C TYR A 225 35.91 22.92 8.16
N ASN A 226 36.37 24.04 7.62
CA ASN A 226 37.52 24.79 8.13
C ASN A 226 37.13 25.52 9.43
N GLU A 227 38.13 26.00 10.18
CA GLU A 227 37.93 26.75 11.43
C GLU A 227 37.11 28.03 11.24
N ASP A 228 37.12 28.63 10.05
CA ASP A 228 36.33 29.82 9.70
C ASP A 228 34.86 29.51 9.34
N GLY A 229 34.45 28.23 9.44
CA GLY A 229 33.11 27.75 9.11
C GLY A 229 32.87 27.53 7.61
N THR A 230 33.87 27.68 6.75
CA THR A 230 33.74 27.36 5.31
C THR A 230 33.86 25.86 5.06
N LEU A 231 33.21 25.37 4.00
CA LEU A 231 33.34 23.97 3.59
C LEU A 231 34.73 23.70 3.02
N LYS A 232 35.32 22.55 3.37
CA LYS A 232 36.58 22.07 2.77
C LYS A 232 36.40 21.68 1.30
N ALA A 233 35.24 21.16 0.95
CA ALA A 233 34.81 20.86 -0.42
C ALA A 233 33.27 20.93 -0.50
N PRO A 234 32.67 21.14 -1.69
CA PRO A 234 31.23 21.01 -1.88
C PRO A 234 30.74 19.61 -1.48
N ILE A 235 29.64 19.54 -0.74
CA ILE A 235 29.01 18.27 -0.33
C ILE A 235 27.51 18.37 -0.59
N GLU A 236 27.00 17.35 -1.25
CA GLU A 236 25.58 17.13 -1.48
C GLU A 236 25.13 15.90 -0.67
N GLY A 237 23.94 16.01 -0.10
CA GLY A 237 23.22 14.87 0.45
C GLY A 237 22.03 14.53 -0.44
N TRP A 238 21.10 13.74 0.07
CA TRP A 238 19.86 13.43 -0.62
C TRP A 238 18.75 13.10 0.37
N VAL A 239 17.54 12.92 -0.14
CA VAL A 239 16.41 12.39 0.63
C VAL A 239 16.12 10.99 0.11
N ASP A 240 16.15 10.00 0.99
CA ASP A 240 15.83 8.61 0.67
C ASP A 240 14.35 8.47 0.27
N PRO A 241 13.97 7.41 -0.48
CA PRO A 241 12.56 7.07 -0.70
C PRO A 241 11.79 6.88 0.62
N ILE A 242 10.45 6.85 0.53
CA ILE A 242 9.60 6.58 1.71
C ILE A 242 10.08 5.31 2.44
N SER A 243 10.39 5.51 3.72
CA SER A 243 10.81 4.48 4.68
C SER A 243 9.72 4.11 5.70
N GLY A 244 8.63 4.87 5.70
CA GLY A 244 7.46 4.63 6.54
C GLY A 244 6.27 5.43 6.05
N LEU A 245 5.09 4.82 6.07
CA LEU A 245 3.82 5.43 5.71
C LEU A 245 2.81 5.07 6.79
N PHE A 246 2.37 6.07 7.57
CA PHE A 246 1.52 5.84 8.73
C PHE A 246 0.17 6.52 8.58
N PRO A 247 -0.95 5.79 8.78
CA PRO A 247 -2.27 6.40 8.86
C PRO A 247 -2.43 7.11 10.20
N ILE A 248 -2.78 8.41 10.17
CA ILE A 248 -3.05 9.20 11.37
C ILE A 248 -4.31 10.03 11.16
N ASP A 249 -5.30 9.84 12.02
CA ASP A 249 -6.47 10.73 12.12
C ASP A 249 -6.11 11.91 13.03
N TYR A 250 -5.62 13.00 12.43
CA TYR A 250 -5.24 14.19 13.20
C TYR A 250 -6.44 14.94 13.79
N ALA A 251 -7.58 14.90 13.09
CA ALA A 251 -8.78 15.63 13.46
C ALA A 251 -9.66 14.90 14.48
N ARG A 252 -9.42 13.59 14.67
CA ARG A 252 -10.26 12.65 15.43
C ARG A 252 -11.69 12.59 14.88
N ASP A 253 -11.83 12.70 13.57
CA ASP A 253 -13.12 12.68 12.86
C ASP A 253 -13.39 11.36 12.13
N GLY A 254 -12.47 10.40 12.25
CA GLY A 254 -12.52 9.10 11.58
C GLY A 254 -11.89 9.09 10.19
N THR A 255 -11.49 10.25 9.66
CA THR A 255 -10.77 10.34 8.38
C THR A 255 -9.27 10.37 8.64
N TYR A 256 -8.53 9.47 8.01
CA TYR A 256 -7.09 9.35 8.17
C TYR A 256 -6.33 10.17 7.12
N GLU A 257 -5.28 10.84 7.55
CA GLU A 257 -4.21 11.33 6.68
C GLU A 257 -3.06 10.31 6.62
N LEU A 258 -2.25 10.38 5.56
CA LEU A 258 -1.03 9.59 5.44
C LEU A 258 0.19 10.42 5.83
N VAL A 259 1.01 9.93 6.76
CA VAL A 259 2.27 10.58 7.13
C VAL A 259 3.44 9.81 6.54
N THR A 260 4.16 10.44 5.62
CA THR A 260 5.36 9.88 5.01
C THR A 260 6.60 10.16 5.84
N PHE A 261 7.53 9.22 5.88
CA PHE A 261 8.84 9.37 6.50
C PHE A 261 9.94 9.13 5.46
N GLN A 262 10.70 10.18 5.16
CA GLN A 262 11.85 10.12 4.25
C GLN A 262 13.10 10.63 4.94
N ARG A 263 14.14 9.80 5.03
CA ARG A 263 15.40 10.19 5.69
C ARG A 263 16.13 11.22 4.83
N ILE A 264 16.68 12.24 5.49
CA ILE A 264 17.64 13.17 4.88
C ILE A 264 19.04 12.58 5.15
N ALA A 265 19.68 12.04 4.12
CA ALA A 265 21.03 11.50 4.20
C ALA A 265 22.06 12.60 3.90
N GLY A 266 23.13 12.60 4.69
CA GLY A 266 24.29 13.47 4.52
C GLY A 266 25.32 12.85 3.59
N ARG A 267 26.54 12.63 4.09
CA ARG A 267 27.68 12.13 3.29
C ARG A 267 27.52 10.67 2.82
N TYR A 268 26.68 9.89 3.48
CA TYR A 268 26.36 8.49 3.20
C TYR A 268 25.02 8.13 3.85
N HIS A 269 24.36 7.03 3.45
CA HIS A 269 23.01 6.67 3.93
C HIS A 269 22.86 6.60 5.47
N ALA A 270 23.90 6.14 6.17
CA ALA A 270 23.90 6.05 7.63
C ALA A 270 24.17 7.40 8.33
N ASP A 271 24.63 8.44 7.61
CA ASP A 271 24.74 9.80 8.13
C ASP A 271 23.38 10.50 8.07
N ALA A 272 22.47 10.12 8.96
CA ALA A 272 21.16 10.72 9.03
C ALA A 272 21.25 12.17 9.56
N LEU A 273 20.78 13.13 8.78
CA LEU A 273 20.66 14.54 9.17
C LEU A 273 19.28 14.86 9.75
N GLY A 274 18.29 14.01 9.51
CA GLY A 274 16.93 14.18 9.95
C GLY A 274 15.96 13.48 9.00
N TYR A 275 14.71 13.92 9.01
CA TYR A 275 13.64 13.36 8.19
C TYR A 275 12.76 14.47 7.62
N VAL A 276 12.38 14.33 6.36
CA VAL A 276 11.25 15.05 5.78
C VAL A 276 9.98 14.25 6.05
N HIS A 277 8.98 14.89 6.64
CA HIS A 277 7.65 14.32 6.79
C HIS A 277 6.65 15.09 5.95
N ASN A 278 5.86 14.38 5.14
CA ASN A 278 4.69 14.95 4.47
C ASN A 278 3.42 14.35 5.08
N ILE A 279 2.50 15.21 5.49
CA ILE A 279 1.13 14.85 5.84
C ILE A 279 0.31 15.01 4.58
N LEU A 280 -0.16 13.90 4.05
CA LEU A 280 -0.94 13.84 2.82
C LEU A 280 -2.41 13.66 3.17
N LYS A 281 -3.25 14.52 2.57
CA LYS A 281 -4.70 14.49 2.74
C LYS A 281 -5.37 14.24 1.40
N TRP A 282 -6.39 13.40 1.39
CA TRP A 282 -7.24 13.23 0.21
C TRP A 282 -8.05 14.51 -0.04
N ASN A 283 -7.98 15.05 -1.25
CA ASN A 283 -8.72 16.27 -1.62
C ASN A 283 -10.03 15.98 -2.39
N GLY A 284 -10.43 14.72 -2.48
CA GLY A 284 -11.55 14.25 -3.33
C GLY A 284 -11.11 13.62 -4.65
N ASN A 285 -9.84 13.76 -5.05
CA ASN A 285 -9.30 13.22 -6.29
C ASN A 285 -7.92 12.58 -6.15
N GLU A 286 -7.03 13.17 -5.35
CA GLU A 286 -5.70 12.62 -5.09
C GLU A 286 -5.22 12.99 -3.67
N PHE A 287 -4.19 12.30 -3.20
CA PHE A 287 -3.46 12.71 -2.01
C PHE A 287 -2.54 13.89 -2.33
N VAL A 288 -2.77 15.01 -1.63
CA VAL A 288 -1.96 16.23 -1.70
C VAL A 288 -1.28 16.51 -0.37
N THR A 289 -0.11 17.14 -0.43
CA THR A 289 0.62 17.54 0.78
C THR A 289 -0.08 18.72 1.47
N ASP A 290 -0.82 18.45 2.54
CA ASP A 290 -1.38 19.48 3.42
C ASP A 290 -0.26 20.19 4.19
N ARG A 291 0.69 19.41 4.69
CA ARG A 291 1.79 19.90 5.50
C ARG A 291 3.07 19.14 5.22
N GLN A 292 4.18 19.87 5.23
CA GLN A 292 5.51 19.28 5.18
C GLN A 292 6.37 19.93 6.25
N ASN A 293 7.06 19.10 7.01
CA ASN A 293 7.94 19.47 8.11
C ASN A 293 9.27 18.74 7.96
N VAL A 294 10.33 19.27 8.58
CA VAL A 294 11.59 18.54 8.77
C VAL A 294 11.85 18.40 10.26
N SER A 295 12.20 17.19 10.69
CA SER A 295 12.64 16.90 12.05
C SER A 295 14.12 16.52 12.08
N ILE A 296 14.85 17.00 13.07
CA ILE A 296 16.26 16.68 13.33
C ILE A 296 16.40 15.98 14.68
N PHE A 297 17.55 15.35 14.90
CA PHE A 297 17.88 14.73 16.17
C PHE A 297 18.22 15.79 17.23
N GLY A 298 18.01 15.45 18.50
CA GLY A 298 18.51 16.23 19.63
C GLY A 298 20.00 16.01 19.86
N GLU A 299 20.56 16.79 20.78
CA GLU A 299 21.88 16.59 21.36
C GLU A 299 21.72 15.88 22.71
N ASP A 300 22.54 14.87 23.00
CA ASP A 300 22.60 14.27 24.33
C ASP A 300 23.27 15.26 25.29
N LEU A 301 22.59 15.58 26.39
CA LEU A 301 23.16 16.41 27.45
C LEU A 301 23.79 15.49 28.50
N ASP A 302 25.10 15.63 28.69
CA ASP A 302 25.86 14.99 29.78
C ASP A 302 25.40 15.44 31.18
#